data_AF-A0AAU6EJL6-F1
#
_entry.id   AF-A0AAU6EJL6-F1
#
_cell.length_a   1.000
_cell.length_b   1.000
_cell.length_c   1.000
_cell.angle_alpha   90.00
_cell.angle_beta   90.00
_cell.angle_gamma   90.00
#
_symmetry.space_group_name_H-M   'P 1'
#
loop_
_entity.id
_entity.type
_entity.pdbx_description
1 polymer ?
#
loop_
_entity_poly.entity_id
_entity_poly.type
_entity_poly.pdbx_seq_one_letter_code
_entity_poly.pdbx_strand_id
1 'polypeptide(L)'
;MLDGVGRFLDETRRDLTWRTQTIERVEGASSRGGLRTAEFAFGDAAAARTAGTLAGKRTLAAWQAYQKDPSVQNWEKVQGALREGQGRTADAAYSAGLLTTLGTGTFAGIFAAVSARNQNDARGYSPANLAKAKKDLGPLAEAFASTDAAGTLPRDLRDRALGDLPIADMAALLGLARQSREFVLAAGAKLLQYSGSRVDGKDWNVYWLAKALSQDMKATQRFLTTGDNAVLLLRPEVVNGLEGTDFEHLLAKALDGALAPGAGDATLRRDSWINIISNLSRKNFWPSLTSGHEKGEWIFASAPSPVGQVLAKHVSQYFPELVAVWNQGHGVPGITLGEGWKKLDSEKIAGFFGGLLRGHGTLGPLKTGYGKFLLDLDLGKDHPFGDASTESVRAEQREIFYGKAVDAGALASMFFSGLHEADLSAEAVNGIIADLFLLPVDALIGWGTGEMISKGVWMGASTGKTADAAGKNDLKDVVTDLLNKGGPGEASDLLDVLVDSQLTVFNVSRQAHGQMPLGDSDLRQLKDLFYGRLEPVLEDAFKARGG
;
A
#
# COMPACT_ATOMS: atom_id res chain seq x y z
N MET A 1 -38.78 -21.44 -36.68
CA MET A 1 -37.95 -20.26 -37.03
C MET A 1 -37.39 -19.58 -35.78
N LEU A 2 -38.21 -19.34 -34.74
CA LEU A 2 -37.76 -18.77 -33.44
C LEU A 2 -36.71 -19.63 -32.70
N ASP A 3 -36.82 -20.96 -32.75
CA ASP A 3 -35.83 -21.87 -32.13
C ASP A 3 -34.42 -21.79 -32.74
N GLY A 4 -34.32 -21.41 -34.02
CA GLY A 4 -33.03 -21.24 -34.71
C GLY A 4 -32.32 -19.95 -34.30
N VAL A 5 -33.08 -18.89 -34.05
CA VAL A 5 -32.55 -17.59 -33.61
C VAL A 5 -32.05 -17.66 -32.17
N GLY A 6 -32.81 -18.31 -31.27
CA GLY A 6 -32.39 -18.52 -29.88
C GLY A 6 -31.08 -19.32 -29.77
N ARG A 7 -30.99 -20.43 -30.49
CA ARG A 7 -29.79 -21.27 -30.53
C ARG A 7 -28.56 -20.51 -31.06
N PHE A 8 -28.74 -19.75 -32.15
CA PHE A 8 -27.68 -18.94 -32.72
C PHE A 8 -27.16 -17.87 -31.75
N LEU A 9 -28.05 -17.18 -31.03
CA LEU A 9 -27.67 -16.16 -30.04
C LEU A 9 -26.92 -16.78 -28.86
N ASP A 10 -27.36 -17.95 -28.39
CA ASP A 10 -26.69 -18.68 -27.31
C ASP A 10 -25.31 -19.21 -27.71
N GLU A 11 -25.16 -19.66 -28.95
CA GLU A 11 -23.87 -20.09 -29.51
C GLU A 11 -22.92 -18.90 -29.68
N THR A 12 -23.42 -17.79 -30.24
CA THR A 12 -22.64 -16.55 -30.42
C THR A 12 -22.20 -15.98 -29.07
N ARG A 13 -23.09 -15.96 -28.07
CA ARG A 13 -22.75 -15.50 -26.72
C ARG A 13 -21.68 -16.37 -26.08
N ARG A 14 -21.79 -17.70 -26.22
CA ARG A 14 -20.79 -18.65 -25.69
C ARG A 14 -19.44 -18.48 -26.38
N ASP A 15 -19.42 -18.35 -27.70
CA ASP A 15 -18.19 -18.13 -28.47
C ASP A 15 -17.52 -16.80 -28.11
N LEU A 16 -18.29 -15.70 -28.06
CA LEU A 16 -17.78 -14.39 -27.63
C LEU A 16 -17.22 -14.44 -26.21
N THR A 17 -17.93 -15.08 -25.27
CA THR A 17 -17.47 -15.23 -23.88
C THR A 17 -16.14 -15.97 -23.82
N TRP A 18 -16.02 -17.10 -24.54
CA TRP A 18 -14.78 -17.86 -24.61
C TRP A 18 -13.63 -17.04 -25.23
N ARG A 19 -13.88 -16.31 -26.32
CA ARG A 19 -12.87 -15.47 -26.97
C ARG A 19 -12.38 -14.35 -26.06
N THR A 20 -13.29 -13.65 -25.40
CA THR A 20 -12.94 -12.59 -24.43
C THR A 20 -12.10 -13.16 -23.30
N GLN A 21 -12.49 -14.29 -22.71
CA GLN A 21 -11.72 -14.95 -21.66
C GLN A 21 -10.31 -15.33 -22.10
N THR A 22 -10.15 -15.90 -23.30
CA THR A 22 -8.83 -16.24 -23.85
C THR A 22 -7.96 -15.01 -24.06
N ILE A 23 -8.51 -13.91 -24.62
CA ILE A 23 -7.77 -12.65 -24.82
C ILE A 23 -7.30 -12.03 -23.50
N GLU A 24 -8.10 -12.11 -22.44
CA GLU A 24 -7.73 -11.59 -21.13
C GLU A 24 -6.59 -12.38 -20.47
N ARG A 25 -6.38 -13.64 -20.87
CA ARG A 25 -5.44 -14.59 -20.28
C ARG A 25 -4.08 -14.68 -20.97
N VAL A 26 -3.98 -14.41 -22.27
CA VAL A 26 -2.71 -14.52 -23.01
C VAL A 26 -1.71 -13.45 -22.51
N GLU A 27 -0.65 -13.90 -21.83
CA GLU A 27 0.50 -13.04 -21.50
C GLU A 27 1.20 -12.59 -22.79
N GLY A 28 1.47 -11.28 -22.92
CA GLY A 28 2.12 -10.74 -24.12
C GLY A 28 1.18 -10.37 -25.28
N ALA A 29 -0.14 -10.29 -25.04
CA ALA A 29 -1.05 -9.64 -25.99
C ALA A 29 -0.52 -8.25 -26.35
N SER A 30 -0.02 -8.11 -27.57
CA SER A 30 0.69 -6.91 -28.00
C SER A 30 -0.26 -5.71 -27.97
N SER A 31 0.05 -4.70 -27.15
CA SER A 31 -0.72 -3.45 -27.13
C SER A 31 -0.29 -2.57 -28.29
N ARG A 32 -0.77 -2.86 -29.51
CA ARG A 32 -0.71 -1.87 -30.60
C ARG A 32 -1.89 -0.92 -30.42
N GLY A 33 -1.63 0.32 -30.01
CA GLY A 33 -2.66 1.35 -29.87
C GLY A 33 -3.70 1.08 -28.78
N GLY A 34 -3.37 0.29 -27.74
CA GLY A 34 -4.28 -0.01 -26.64
C GLY A 34 -5.21 -1.22 -26.84
N LEU A 35 -5.17 -1.88 -28.01
CA LEU A 35 -5.93 -3.11 -28.27
C LEU A 35 -5.10 -4.34 -27.90
N ARG A 36 -5.71 -5.31 -27.21
CA ARG A 36 -5.13 -6.63 -26.93
C ARG A 36 -5.45 -7.60 -28.06
N THR A 37 -4.43 -8.22 -28.62
CA THR A 37 -4.54 -9.25 -29.66
C THR A 37 -4.11 -10.61 -29.11
N ALA A 38 -4.83 -11.67 -29.50
CA ALA A 38 -4.49 -13.05 -29.14
C ALA A 38 -4.68 -13.95 -30.37
N GLU A 39 -3.82 -14.96 -30.50
CA GLU A 39 -3.98 -16.01 -31.50
C GLU A 39 -4.82 -17.15 -30.91
N PHE A 40 -5.82 -17.59 -31.67
CA PHE A 40 -6.68 -18.70 -31.29
C PHE A 40 -6.19 -19.98 -31.95
N ALA A 41 -5.70 -20.93 -31.15
CA ALA A 41 -5.23 -22.22 -31.65
C ALA A 41 -6.37 -23.14 -32.16
N PHE A 42 -7.63 -22.81 -31.85
CA PHE A 42 -8.80 -23.62 -32.16
C PHE A 42 -9.90 -22.75 -32.77
N GLY A 43 -10.74 -23.36 -33.61
CA GLY A 43 -11.87 -22.66 -34.25
C GLY A 43 -13.01 -22.32 -33.28
N ASP A 44 -13.17 -23.14 -32.24
CA ASP A 44 -14.20 -22.98 -31.21
C ASP A 44 -13.81 -23.69 -29.88
N ALA A 45 -14.60 -23.44 -28.84
CA ALA A 45 -14.40 -24.03 -27.51
C ALA A 45 -14.57 -25.55 -27.45
N ALA A 46 -15.37 -26.16 -28.33
CA ALA A 46 -15.60 -27.62 -28.33
C ALA A 46 -14.39 -28.35 -28.91
N ALA A 47 -13.80 -27.82 -29.98
CA ALA A 47 -12.54 -28.27 -30.57
C ALA A 47 -11.40 -28.14 -29.56
N ALA A 48 -11.30 -26.98 -28.88
CA ALA A 48 -10.33 -26.76 -27.81
C ALA A 48 -10.46 -27.81 -26.70
N ARG A 49 -11.68 -28.04 -26.17
CA ARG A 49 -11.95 -29.02 -25.11
C ARG A 49 -11.62 -30.45 -25.54
N THR A 50 -11.94 -30.82 -26.78
CA THR A 50 -11.64 -32.15 -27.32
C THR A 50 -10.12 -32.37 -27.41
N ALA A 51 -9.38 -31.37 -27.91
CA ALA A 51 -7.92 -31.40 -27.95
C ALA A 51 -7.32 -31.48 -26.54
N GLY A 52 -7.88 -30.74 -25.58
CA GLY A 52 -7.47 -30.80 -24.17
C GLY A 52 -7.70 -32.17 -23.54
N THR A 53 -8.84 -32.79 -23.82
CA THR A 53 -9.17 -34.15 -23.37
C THR A 53 -8.16 -35.18 -23.91
N LEU A 54 -7.79 -35.07 -25.19
CA LEU A 54 -6.79 -35.94 -25.80
C LEU A 54 -5.41 -35.75 -25.16
N ALA A 55 -5.01 -34.51 -24.89
CA ALA A 55 -3.77 -34.20 -24.17
C ALA A 55 -3.79 -34.79 -22.75
N GLY A 56 -4.91 -34.65 -22.03
CA GLY A 56 -5.09 -35.25 -20.70
C GLY A 56 -4.96 -36.76 -20.70
N LYS A 57 -5.50 -37.45 -21.71
CA LYS A 57 -5.34 -38.90 -21.84
C LYS A 57 -3.86 -39.30 -22.02
N ARG A 58 -3.11 -38.55 -22.83
CA ARG A 58 -1.67 -38.80 -23.05
C ARG A 58 -0.86 -38.58 -21.78
N THR A 59 -1.08 -37.45 -21.10
CA THR A 59 -0.42 -37.14 -19.83
C THR A 59 -0.77 -38.15 -18.74
N LEU A 60 -2.03 -38.56 -18.64
CA LEU A 60 -2.47 -39.61 -17.71
C LEU A 60 -1.77 -40.94 -17.98
N ALA A 61 -1.69 -41.36 -19.24
CA ALA A 61 -1.00 -42.59 -19.63
C ALA A 61 0.50 -42.52 -19.31
N ALA A 62 1.15 -41.39 -19.60
CA ALA A 62 2.56 -41.17 -19.26
C ALA A 62 2.79 -41.21 -17.73
N TRP A 63 1.88 -40.59 -16.96
CA TRP A 63 1.92 -40.61 -15.50
C TRP A 63 1.76 -42.03 -14.94
N GLN A 64 0.80 -42.80 -15.45
CA GLN A 64 0.61 -44.20 -15.05
C GLN A 64 1.83 -45.08 -15.37
N ALA A 65 2.51 -44.82 -16.50
CA ALA A 65 3.76 -45.51 -16.82
C ALA A 65 4.88 -45.15 -15.83
N TYR A 66 5.02 -43.87 -15.48
CA TYR A 66 5.97 -43.41 -14.47
C TYR A 66 5.68 -43.98 -13.07
N GLN A 67 4.41 -44.11 -12.68
CA GLN A 67 4.04 -44.72 -11.40
C GLN A 67 4.42 -46.22 -11.32
N LYS A 68 4.40 -46.92 -12.46
CA LYS A 68 4.82 -48.33 -12.54
C LYS A 68 6.35 -48.48 -12.56
N ASP A 69 7.04 -47.57 -13.23
CA ASP A 69 8.50 -47.52 -13.31
C ASP A 69 8.98 -46.05 -13.21
N PRO A 70 9.46 -45.61 -12.02
CA PRO A 70 9.89 -44.24 -11.74
C PRO A 70 11.22 -43.82 -12.40
N SER A 71 11.54 -44.36 -13.58
CA SER A 71 12.75 -44.07 -14.33
C SER A 71 12.78 -42.66 -14.92
N VAL A 72 13.98 -42.14 -15.20
CA VAL A 72 14.18 -40.85 -15.89
C VAL A 72 13.47 -40.84 -17.25
N GLN A 73 13.50 -41.96 -17.98
CA GLN A 73 12.86 -42.10 -19.29
C GLN A 73 11.34 -41.96 -19.22
N ASN A 74 10.68 -42.56 -18.21
CA ASN A 74 9.23 -42.39 -18.06
C ASN A 74 8.85 -41.00 -17.55
N TRP A 75 9.71 -40.37 -16.76
CA TRP A 75 9.54 -38.97 -16.39
C TRP A 75 9.61 -38.03 -17.61
N GLU A 76 10.56 -38.25 -18.52
CA GLU A 76 10.67 -37.49 -19.77
C GLU A 76 9.42 -37.61 -20.63
N LYS A 77 8.71 -38.76 -20.60
CA LYS A 77 7.41 -38.90 -21.28
C LYS A 77 6.32 -38.03 -20.63
N VAL A 78 6.29 -37.94 -19.31
CA VAL A 78 5.37 -37.04 -18.59
C VAL A 78 5.66 -35.59 -18.98
N GLN A 79 6.93 -35.18 -18.94
CA GLN A 79 7.36 -33.84 -19.36
C GLN A 79 7.01 -33.56 -20.82
N GLY A 80 7.25 -34.51 -21.72
CA GLY A 80 6.93 -34.40 -23.15
C GLY A 80 5.44 -34.16 -23.37
N ALA A 81 4.59 -34.96 -22.71
CA ALA A 81 3.13 -34.82 -22.81
C ALA A 81 2.63 -33.47 -22.28
N LEU A 82 3.23 -32.95 -21.20
CA LEU A 82 2.90 -31.62 -20.67
C LEU A 82 3.36 -30.49 -21.61
N ARG A 83 4.56 -30.61 -22.21
CA ARG A 83 5.09 -29.62 -23.15
C ARG A 83 4.30 -29.54 -24.45
N GLU A 84 3.68 -30.64 -24.92
CA GLU A 84 2.78 -30.62 -26.08
C GLU A 84 1.56 -29.69 -25.91
N GLY A 85 1.14 -29.46 -24.66
CA GLY A 85 0.05 -28.55 -24.31
C GLY A 85 0.48 -27.09 -24.11
N GLN A 86 1.78 -26.81 -24.08
CA GLN A 86 2.30 -25.46 -23.83
C GLN A 86 1.78 -24.47 -24.88
N GLY A 87 1.34 -23.28 -24.43
CA GLY A 87 0.74 -22.26 -25.28
C GLY A 87 -0.73 -22.49 -25.63
N ARG A 88 -1.27 -23.68 -25.36
CA ARG A 88 -2.71 -23.99 -25.48
C ARG A 88 -3.43 -23.96 -24.14
N THR A 89 -2.70 -24.09 -23.04
CA THR A 89 -3.22 -24.10 -21.67
C THR A 89 -3.76 -22.74 -21.18
N ALA A 90 -3.47 -21.66 -21.90
CA ALA A 90 -4.15 -20.36 -21.72
C ALA A 90 -5.64 -20.40 -22.14
N ASP A 91 -6.04 -21.34 -23.00
CA ASP A 91 -7.43 -21.54 -23.39
C ASP A 91 -8.19 -22.33 -22.31
N ALA A 92 -9.19 -21.71 -21.70
CA ALA A 92 -9.96 -22.31 -20.61
C ALA A 92 -10.70 -23.60 -21.03
N ALA A 93 -11.17 -23.70 -22.28
CA ALA A 93 -11.89 -24.89 -22.74
C ALA A 93 -10.94 -26.07 -22.96
N TYR A 94 -9.76 -25.82 -23.55
CA TYR A 94 -8.67 -26.80 -23.63
C TYR A 94 -8.27 -27.29 -22.25
N SER A 95 -7.99 -26.34 -21.35
CA SER A 95 -7.55 -26.63 -19.99
C SER A 95 -8.60 -27.37 -19.16
N ALA A 96 -9.89 -27.10 -19.37
CA ALA A 96 -10.97 -27.84 -18.71
C ALA A 96 -10.98 -29.32 -19.15
N GLY A 97 -10.83 -29.57 -20.45
CA GLY A 97 -10.73 -30.94 -20.97
C GLY A 97 -9.50 -31.69 -20.44
N LEU A 98 -8.36 -31.01 -20.38
CA LEU A 98 -7.10 -31.53 -19.83
C LEU A 98 -7.27 -31.91 -18.35
N LEU A 99 -7.67 -30.97 -17.50
CA LEU A 99 -7.74 -31.17 -16.05
C LEU A 99 -8.84 -32.15 -15.63
N THR A 100 -9.99 -32.14 -16.30
CA THR A 100 -11.07 -33.12 -16.04
C THR A 100 -10.58 -34.54 -16.31
N THR A 101 -9.78 -34.72 -17.36
CA THR A 101 -9.25 -36.05 -17.73
C THR A 101 -8.15 -36.52 -16.78
N LEU A 102 -7.28 -35.62 -16.32
CA LEU A 102 -6.26 -35.94 -15.33
C LEU A 102 -6.90 -36.29 -13.97
N GLY A 103 -7.91 -35.53 -13.58
CA GLY A 103 -8.48 -35.62 -12.24
C GLY A 103 -7.52 -35.15 -11.15
N THR A 104 -8.04 -35.10 -9.93
CA THR A 104 -7.32 -34.51 -8.78
C THR A 104 -6.11 -35.32 -8.33
N GLY A 105 -6.21 -36.65 -8.35
CA GLY A 105 -5.13 -37.55 -7.93
C GLY A 105 -3.89 -37.44 -8.81
N THR A 106 -4.07 -37.43 -10.13
CA THR A 106 -2.94 -37.29 -11.07
C THR A 106 -2.37 -35.88 -11.04
N PHE A 107 -3.20 -34.85 -10.95
CA PHE A 107 -2.72 -33.47 -10.80
C PHE A 107 -1.81 -33.31 -9.58
N ALA A 108 -2.28 -33.72 -8.39
CA ALA A 108 -1.50 -33.65 -7.16
C ALA A 108 -0.25 -34.54 -7.20
N GLY A 109 -0.36 -35.74 -7.79
CA GLY A 109 0.75 -36.67 -7.95
C GLY A 109 1.90 -36.11 -8.79
N ILE A 110 1.58 -35.45 -9.91
CA ILE A 110 2.59 -34.81 -10.77
C ILE A 110 3.29 -33.67 -10.03
N PHE A 111 2.54 -32.80 -9.32
CA PHE A 111 3.12 -31.75 -8.49
C PHE A 111 4.08 -32.35 -7.45
N ALA A 112 3.63 -33.30 -6.65
CA ALA A 112 4.44 -33.95 -5.62
C ALA A 112 5.72 -34.60 -6.19
N ALA A 113 5.65 -35.21 -7.37
CA ALA A 113 6.83 -35.78 -8.02
C ALA A 113 7.86 -34.70 -8.41
N VAL A 114 7.42 -33.54 -8.92
CA VAL A 114 8.30 -32.41 -9.22
C VAL A 114 8.88 -31.81 -7.93
N SER A 115 8.08 -31.68 -6.87
CA SER A 115 8.52 -31.19 -5.56
C SER A 115 9.60 -32.08 -4.98
N ALA A 116 9.42 -33.41 -5.00
CA ALA A 116 10.40 -34.38 -4.53
C ALA A 116 11.71 -34.32 -5.35
N ARG A 117 11.62 -34.22 -6.68
CA ARG A 117 12.80 -34.15 -7.56
C ARG A 117 13.60 -32.86 -7.42
N ASN A 118 12.95 -31.75 -7.08
CA ASN A 118 13.61 -30.48 -6.83
C ASN A 118 14.03 -30.27 -5.37
N GLN A 119 13.84 -31.30 -4.51
CA GLN A 119 14.12 -31.23 -3.07
C GLN A 119 13.51 -29.97 -2.44
N ASN A 120 12.24 -29.74 -2.77
CA ASN A 120 11.60 -28.49 -2.40
C ASN A 120 11.45 -28.37 -0.87
N ASP A 121 11.77 -27.19 -0.36
CA ASP A 121 11.58 -26.83 1.04
C ASP A 121 10.08 -26.62 1.32
N ALA A 122 9.63 -26.95 2.52
CA ALA A 122 8.31 -26.57 3.01
C ALA A 122 8.08 -25.04 2.97
N ARG A 123 9.17 -24.25 3.01
CA ARG A 123 9.18 -22.79 2.85
C ARG A 123 9.02 -22.31 1.41
N GLY A 124 8.79 -23.21 0.47
CA GLY A 124 8.46 -22.86 -0.91
C GLY A 124 9.66 -22.85 -1.85
N TYR A 125 9.33 -22.74 -3.14
CA TYR A 125 10.32 -22.73 -4.21
C TYR A 125 11.08 -21.41 -4.25
N SER A 126 12.41 -21.45 -4.12
CA SER A 126 13.23 -20.29 -4.50
C SER A 126 13.01 -19.92 -5.98
N PRO A 127 13.31 -18.68 -6.42
CA PRO A 127 13.14 -18.28 -7.82
C PRO A 127 13.86 -19.21 -8.81
N ALA A 128 15.05 -19.69 -8.46
CA ALA A 128 15.80 -20.65 -9.26
C ALA A 128 15.11 -22.03 -9.33
N ASN A 129 14.59 -22.53 -8.20
CA ASN A 129 13.89 -23.82 -8.17
C ASN A 129 12.52 -23.73 -8.87
N LEU A 130 11.81 -22.61 -8.72
CA LEU A 130 10.56 -22.38 -9.45
C LEU A 130 10.82 -22.29 -10.95
N ALA A 131 11.93 -21.67 -11.39
CA ALA A 131 12.31 -21.61 -12.81
C ALA A 131 12.59 -23.01 -13.39
N LYS A 132 13.19 -23.92 -12.61
CA LYS A 132 13.33 -25.34 -12.99
C LYS A 132 11.97 -26.03 -13.06
N ALA A 133 11.15 -25.88 -12.02
CA ALA A 133 9.82 -26.47 -11.95
C ALA A 133 8.88 -25.95 -13.05
N LYS A 134 9.07 -24.70 -13.53
CA LYS A 134 8.25 -24.09 -14.60
C LYS A 134 8.27 -24.90 -15.90
N LYS A 135 9.38 -25.59 -16.20
CA LYS A 135 9.48 -26.45 -17.39
C LYS A 135 8.54 -27.66 -17.34
N ASP A 136 8.17 -28.07 -16.13
CA ASP A 136 7.41 -29.30 -15.88
C ASP A 136 5.98 -28.99 -15.44
N LEU A 137 5.80 -28.00 -14.56
CA LEU A 137 4.52 -27.64 -13.97
C LEU A 137 3.87 -26.41 -14.61
N GLY A 138 4.59 -25.64 -15.42
CA GLY A 138 4.06 -24.43 -16.06
C GLY A 138 2.73 -24.66 -16.79
N PRO A 139 2.63 -25.64 -17.71
CA PRO A 139 1.37 -25.95 -18.41
C PRO A 139 0.23 -26.35 -17.48
N LEU A 140 0.51 -27.10 -16.40
CA LEU A 140 -0.53 -27.49 -15.43
C LEU A 140 -1.01 -26.31 -14.57
N ALA A 141 -0.08 -25.48 -14.11
CA ALA A 141 -0.41 -24.27 -13.35
C ALA A 141 -1.20 -23.26 -14.20
N GLU A 142 -0.86 -23.12 -15.49
CA GLU A 142 -1.60 -22.30 -16.44
C GLU A 142 -2.99 -22.89 -16.72
N ALA A 143 -3.09 -24.21 -16.92
CA ALA A 143 -4.39 -24.85 -17.11
C ALA A 143 -5.32 -24.65 -15.90
N PHE A 144 -4.77 -24.77 -14.69
CA PHE A 144 -5.49 -24.50 -13.45
C PHE A 144 -5.96 -23.04 -13.39
N ALA A 145 -5.06 -22.09 -13.66
CA ALA A 145 -5.40 -20.67 -13.67
C ALA A 145 -6.52 -20.36 -14.68
N SER A 146 -6.37 -20.82 -15.93
CA SER A 146 -7.31 -20.54 -17.02
C SER A 146 -8.71 -21.06 -16.72
N THR A 147 -8.81 -22.29 -16.21
CA THR A 147 -10.10 -22.89 -15.85
C THR A 147 -10.74 -22.24 -14.64
N ASP A 148 -9.95 -21.84 -13.64
CA ASP A 148 -10.48 -21.23 -12.43
C ASP A 148 -11.07 -19.84 -12.70
N ALA A 149 -10.38 -18.98 -13.45
CA ALA A 149 -10.95 -17.68 -13.81
C ALA A 149 -12.15 -17.77 -14.78
N ALA A 150 -12.20 -18.81 -15.61
CA ALA A 150 -13.36 -19.07 -16.43
C ALA A 150 -14.54 -19.66 -15.64
N GLY A 151 -14.36 -20.00 -14.35
CA GLY A 151 -15.38 -20.64 -13.52
C GLY A 151 -15.69 -22.08 -13.94
N THR A 152 -14.75 -22.74 -14.63
CA THR A 152 -14.90 -24.10 -15.18
C THR A 152 -13.94 -25.11 -14.54
N LEU A 153 -13.14 -24.69 -13.55
CA LEU A 153 -12.30 -25.58 -12.77
C LEU A 153 -13.19 -26.60 -12.02
N PRO A 154 -12.88 -27.91 -12.10
CA PRO A 154 -13.57 -28.90 -11.28
C PRO A 154 -13.48 -28.54 -9.79
N ARG A 155 -14.62 -28.56 -9.08
CA ARG A 155 -14.71 -28.10 -7.68
C ARG A 155 -13.78 -28.90 -6.76
N ASP A 156 -13.75 -30.20 -6.92
CA ASP A 156 -12.86 -31.12 -6.20
C ASP A 156 -11.39 -30.78 -6.40
N LEU A 157 -11.00 -30.32 -7.59
CA LEU A 157 -9.63 -29.87 -7.86
C LEU A 157 -9.31 -28.56 -7.15
N ARG A 158 -10.26 -27.62 -7.12
CA ARG A 158 -10.11 -26.35 -6.39
C ARG A 158 -9.99 -26.56 -4.88
N ASP A 159 -10.90 -27.37 -4.33
CA ASP A 159 -10.94 -27.69 -2.89
C ASP A 159 -9.66 -28.40 -2.48
N ARG A 160 -9.17 -29.34 -3.30
CA ARG A 160 -7.91 -30.03 -3.04
C ARG A 160 -6.69 -29.12 -3.14
N ALA A 161 -6.67 -28.19 -4.11
CA ALA A 161 -5.59 -27.23 -4.23
C ALA A 161 -5.50 -26.26 -3.04
N LEU A 162 -6.65 -25.90 -2.46
CA LEU A 162 -6.73 -25.04 -1.28
C LEU A 162 -6.65 -25.82 0.04
N GLY A 163 -6.95 -27.11 0.05
CA GLY A 163 -7.10 -27.95 1.24
C GLY A 163 -5.90 -28.87 1.49
N ASP A 164 -5.62 -29.78 0.56
CA ASP A 164 -4.73 -30.93 0.78
C ASP A 164 -3.34 -30.76 0.15
N LEU A 165 -3.17 -29.84 -0.82
CA LEU A 165 -1.84 -29.61 -1.39
C LEU A 165 -0.89 -29.10 -0.30
N PRO A 166 0.38 -29.55 -0.30
CA PRO A 166 1.41 -28.92 0.51
C PRO A 166 1.45 -27.41 0.28
N ILE A 167 1.67 -26.64 1.35
CA ILE A 167 1.70 -25.17 1.31
C ILE A 167 2.66 -24.64 0.24
N ALA A 168 3.81 -25.29 0.09
CA ALA A 168 4.81 -24.97 -0.92
C ALA A 168 4.33 -25.16 -2.37
N ASP A 169 3.51 -26.17 -2.62
CA ASP A 169 2.95 -26.46 -3.95
C ASP A 169 1.80 -25.49 -4.27
N MET A 170 0.99 -25.14 -3.26
CA MET A 170 -0.03 -24.09 -3.37
C MET A 170 0.61 -22.73 -3.68
N ALA A 171 1.72 -22.37 -3.02
CA ALA A 171 2.48 -21.17 -3.35
C ALA A 171 3.14 -21.26 -4.74
N ALA A 172 3.60 -22.44 -5.15
CA ALA A 172 4.14 -22.66 -6.49
C ALA A 172 3.10 -22.36 -7.58
N LEU A 173 1.81 -22.70 -7.38
CA LEU A 173 0.74 -22.33 -8.30
C LEU A 173 0.68 -20.81 -8.52
N LEU A 174 0.82 -20.01 -7.46
CA LEU A 174 0.87 -18.54 -7.54
C LEU A 174 2.12 -18.05 -8.30
N GLY A 175 3.26 -18.71 -8.10
CA GLY A 175 4.51 -18.33 -8.74
C GLY A 175 4.61 -18.71 -10.23
N LEU A 176 4.00 -19.84 -10.62
CA LEU A 176 4.13 -20.46 -11.94
C LEU A 176 3.24 -19.83 -13.00
N ALA A 177 2.05 -19.36 -12.63
CA ALA A 177 1.07 -18.77 -13.53
C ALA A 177 0.23 -17.69 -12.83
N ARG A 178 -0.34 -16.76 -13.61
CA ARG A 178 -1.24 -15.72 -13.10
C ARG A 178 -2.58 -16.32 -12.70
N GLN A 179 -2.74 -16.65 -11.43
CA GLN A 179 -3.96 -17.27 -10.90
C GLN A 179 -5.18 -16.33 -10.94
N SER A 180 -6.37 -16.91 -10.77
CA SER A 180 -7.60 -16.11 -10.63
C SER A 180 -7.54 -15.26 -9.35
N ARG A 181 -8.31 -14.17 -9.31
CA ARG A 181 -8.39 -13.33 -8.11
C ARG A 181 -8.88 -14.14 -6.91
N GLU A 182 -9.92 -14.95 -7.11
CA GLU A 182 -10.56 -15.72 -6.07
C GLU A 182 -9.61 -16.77 -5.48
N PHE A 183 -8.77 -17.39 -6.31
CA PHE A 183 -7.72 -18.29 -5.83
C PHE A 183 -6.60 -17.54 -5.10
N VAL A 184 -6.13 -16.40 -5.63
CA VAL A 184 -5.10 -15.57 -4.96
C VAL A 184 -5.56 -15.18 -3.55
N LEU A 185 -6.82 -14.74 -3.41
CA LEU A 185 -7.37 -14.35 -2.10
C LEU A 185 -7.46 -15.54 -1.13
N ALA A 186 -8.00 -16.68 -1.58
CA ALA A 186 -8.17 -17.86 -0.73
C ALA A 186 -6.83 -18.51 -0.35
N ALA A 187 -5.94 -18.72 -1.33
CA ALA A 187 -4.61 -19.25 -1.10
C ALA A 187 -3.78 -18.30 -0.24
N GLY A 188 -3.82 -16.99 -0.50
CA GLY A 188 -3.07 -15.99 0.24
C GLY A 188 -3.40 -15.95 1.73
N ALA A 189 -4.69 -16.00 2.08
CA ALA A 189 -5.12 -16.06 3.48
C ALA A 189 -4.57 -17.30 4.18
N LYS A 190 -4.59 -18.46 3.49
CA LYS A 190 -4.02 -19.70 4.03
C LYS A 190 -2.50 -19.61 4.16
N LEU A 191 -1.78 -19.14 3.13
CA LEU A 191 -0.32 -18.99 3.16
C LEU A 191 0.16 -18.16 4.36
N LEU A 192 -0.55 -17.06 4.64
CA LEU A 192 -0.22 -16.18 5.76
C LEU A 192 -0.46 -16.81 7.14
N GLN A 193 -1.43 -17.72 7.28
CA GLN A 193 -1.63 -18.45 8.55
C GLN A 193 -0.46 -19.38 8.89
N TYR A 194 0.30 -19.82 7.88
CA TYR A 194 1.45 -20.70 8.05
C TYR A 194 2.79 -19.96 7.94
N SER A 195 2.79 -18.63 7.73
CA SER A 195 4.01 -17.83 7.67
C SER A 195 4.49 -17.42 9.07
N GLY A 196 5.80 -17.17 9.20
CA GLY A 196 6.39 -16.65 10.45
C GLY A 196 6.78 -17.68 11.51
N SER A 197 6.77 -18.98 11.23
CA SER A 197 7.41 -19.96 12.13
C SER A 197 8.91 -19.68 12.22
N ARG A 198 9.46 -19.61 13.45
CA ARG A 198 10.90 -19.39 13.80
C ARG A 198 11.86 -20.51 13.32
N VAL A 199 11.57 -21.11 12.18
CA VAL A 199 12.48 -22.03 11.49
C VAL A 199 13.48 -21.16 10.72
N ASP A 200 14.73 -21.57 10.63
CA ASP A 200 15.75 -20.84 9.86
C ASP A 200 15.41 -20.83 8.35
N GLY A 201 15.81 -19.79 7.61
CA GLY A 201 15.71 -19.73 6.15
C GLY A 201 14.66 -18.75 5.56
N LYS A 202 14.59 -18.70 4.22
CA LYS A 202 13.73 -17.76 3.46
C LYS A 202 12.33 -18.31 3.18
N ASP A 203 11.27 -17.55 3.49
CA ASP A 203 9.88 -17.95 3.21
C ASP A 203 9.42 -17.59 1.79
N TRP A 204 9.80 -18.42 0.83
CA TRP A 204 9.41 -18.23 -0.56
C TRP A 204 7.90 -18.36 -0.80
N ASN A 205 7.14 -18.95 0.12
CA ASN A 205 5.68 -19.03 -0.02
C ASN A 205 5.05 -17.64 -0.05
N VAL A 206 5.45 -16.76 0.88
CA VAL A 206 4.94 -15.40 0.93
C VAL A 206 5.56 -14.52 -0.17
N TYR A 207 6.77 -14.85 -0.64
CA TYR A 207 7.34 -14.21 -1.83
C TYR A 207 6.43 -14.37 -3.06
N TRP A 208 5.94 -15.58 -3.32
CA TRP A 208 5.04 -15.82 -4.46
C TRP A 208 3.66 -15.18 -4.27
N LEU A 209 3.18 -15.06 -3.03
CA LEU A 209 1.98 -14.27 -2.74
C LEU A 209 2.17 -12.79 -3.08
N ALA A 210 3.25 -12.15 -2.62
CA ALA A 210 3.53 -10.75 -2.95
C ALA A 210 3.69 -10.54 -4.46
N LYS A 211 4.34 -11.47 -5.16
CA LYS A 211 4.41 -11.45 -6.63
C LYS A 211 3.03 -11.51 -7.27
N ALA A 212 2.17 -12.42 -6.83
CA ALA A 212 0.80 -12.55 -7.37
C ALA A 212 -0.05 -11.30 -7.11
N LEU A 213 0.02 -10.73 -5.90
CA LEU A 213 -0.65 -9.48 -5.54
C LEU A 213 -0.15 -8.30 -6.39
N SER A 214 1.15 -8.24 -6.70
CA SER A 214 1.73 -7.19 -7.54
C SER A 214 1.22 -7.20 -9.00
N GLN A 215 0.52 -8.26 -9.42
CA GLN A 215 -0.03 -8.42 -10.77
C GLN A 215 -1.54 -8.16 -10.87
N ASP A 216 -2.27 -8.07 -9.74
CA ASP A 216 -3.70 -7.74 -9.72
C ASP A 216 -4.03 -6.77 -8.58
N MET A 217 -4.09 -5.48 -8.94
CA MET A 217 -4.50 -4.39 -8.06
C MET A 217 -5.84 -4.65 -7.33
N LYS A 218 -6.84 -5.20 -8.01
CA LYS A 218 -8.17 -5.46 -7.42
C LYS A 218 -8.11 -6.61 -6.43
N ALA A 219 -7.27 -7.61 -6.70
CA ALA A 219 -6.98 -8.66 -5.72
C ALA A 219 -6.33 -8.06 -4.47
N THR A 220 -5.32 -7.20 -4.65
CA THR A 220 -4.61 -6.55 -3.53
C THR A 220 -5.54 -5.69 -2.68
N GLN A 221 -6.41 -4.86 -3.27
CA GLN A 221 -7.40 -4.10 -2.50
C GLN A 221 -8.31 -5.01 -1.67
N ARG A 222 -8.89 -6.05 -2.28
CA ARG A 222 -9.76 -7.00 -1.55
C ARG A 222 -9.00 -7.76 -0.47
N PHE A 223 -7.74 -8.08 -0.72
CA PHE A 223 -6.88 -8.76 0.24
C PHE A 223 -6.66 -7.90 1.48
N LEU A 224 -6.33 -6.62 1.28
CA LEU A 224 -6.09 -5.64 2.34
C LEU A 224 -7.36 -5.22 3.09
N THR A 225 -8.55 -5.33 2.50
CA THR A 225 -9.80 -5.09 3.23
C THR A 225 -10.11 -6.14 4.30
N THR A 226 -9.39 -7.27 4.32
CA THR A 226 -9.48 -8.24 5.41
C THR A 226 -8.43 -7.89 6.47
N GLY A 227 -8.87 -7.47 7.67
CA GLY A 227 -7.97 -6.98 8.74
C GLY A 227 -6.82 -7.94 9.05
N ASP A 228 -7.12 -9.23 9.24
CA ASP A 228 -6.11 -10.25 9.54
C ASP A 228 -5.06 -10.40 8.42
N ASN A 229 -5.46 -10.30 7.15
CA ASN A 229 -4.55 -10.45 6.02
C ASN A 229 -3.61 -9.25 5.89
N ALA A 230 -4.12 -8.02 6.07
CA ALA A 230 -3.31 -6.81 6.07
C ALA A 230 -2.27 -6.87 7.21
N VAL A 231 -2.71 -7.29 8.41
CA VAL A 231 -1.82 -7.49 9.56
C VAL A 231 -0.76 -8.53 9.23
N LEU A 232 -1.15 -9.72 8.75
CA LEU A 232 -0.26 -10.84 8.45
C LEU A 232 0.77 -10.56 7.36
N LEU A 233 0.34 -9.94 6.26
CA LEU A 233 1.23 -9.64 5.14
C LEU A 233 2.30 -8.62 5.52
N LEU A 234 1.93 -7.71 6.42
CA LEU A 234 2.77 -6.64 6.92
C LEU A 234 3.27 -6.98 8.34
N ARG A 235 3.69 -8.23 8.60
CA ARG A 235 4.38 -8.56 9.86
C ARG A 235 5.90 -8.54 9.69
N PRO A 236 6.66 -8.14 10.72
CA PRO A 236 8.10 -8.19 10.76
C PRO A 236 8.69 -9.53 10.37
N GLU A 237 8.12 -10.62 10.90
CA GLU A 237 8.62 -11.97 10.69
C GLU A 237 8.51 -12.40 9.23
N VAL A 238 7.54 -11.86 8.50
CA VAL A 238 7.35 -12.10 7.07
C VAL A 238 8.34 -11.30 6.24
N VAL A 239 8.55 -10.03 6.59
CA VAL A 239 9.46 -9.12 5.88
C VAL A 239 10.93 -9.53 6.09
N ASN A 240 11.34 -9.74 7.35
CA ASN A 240 12.73 -10.08 7.72
C ASN A 240 13.12 -11.47 7.25
N GLY A 241 12.17 -12.41 7.20
CA GLY A 241 12.37 -13.74 6.64
C GLY A 241 12.76 -13.75 5.17
N LEU A 242 12.74 -12.61 4.47
CA LEU A 242 13.06 -12.48 3.05
C LEU A 242 14.11 -11.39 2.76
N GLU A 243 14.92 -11.02 3.75
CA GLU A 243 16.02 -10.07 3.58
C GLU A 243 16.95 -10.43 2.40
N GLY A 244 17.39 -9.41 1.66
CA GLY A 244 18.20 -9.58 0.45
C GLY A 244 17.48 -10.27 -0.72
N THR A 245 16.16 -10.16 -0.81
CA THR A 245 15.35 -10.58 -1.97
C THR A 245 14.50 -9.42 -2.49
N ASP A 246 13.86 -9.59 -3.66
CA ASP A 246 12.95 -8.59 -4.24
C ASP A 246 11.57 -8.51 -3.54
N PHE A 247 11.36 -9.19 -2.40
CA PHE A 247 10.07 -9.27 -1.74
C PHE A 247 9.46 -7.89 -1.43
N GLU A 248 10.23 -7.02 -0.78
CA GLU A 248 9.73 -5.72 -0.36
C GLU A 248 9.38 -4.83 -1.57
N HIS A 249 10.13 -4.92 -2.67
CA HIS A 249 9.81 -4.23 -3.91
C HIS A 249 8.53 -4.75 -4.56
N LEU A 250 8.28 -6.07 -4.53
CA LEU A 250 7.04 -6.66 -5.03
C LEU A 250 5.84 -6.21 -4.19
N LEU A 251 5.99 -6.20 -2.87
CA LEU A 251 4.97 -5.73 -1.94
C LEU A 251 4.70 -4.23 -2.15
N ALA A 252 5.74 -3.41 -2.23
CA ALA A 252 5.62 -1.97 -2.52
C ALA A 252 4.91 -1.73 -3.86
N LYS A 253 5.22 -2.50 -4.90
CA LYS A 253 4.52 -2.42 -6.19
C LYS A 253 3.03 -2.78 -6.08
N ALA A 254 2.70 -3.82 -5.31
CA ALA A 254 1.32 -4.21 -5.05
C ALA A 254 0.55 -3.09 -4.32
N LEU A 255 1.16 -2.51 -3.28
CA LEU A 255 0.59 -1.40 -2.50
C LEU A 255 0.46 -0.12 -3.33
N ASP A 256 1.45 0.24 -4.14
CA ASP A 256 1.42 1.44 -5.00
C ASP A 256 0.27 1.35 -5.99
N GLY A 257 0.10 0.18 -6.62
CA GLY A 257 -1.04 -0.07 -7.50
C GLY A 257 -2.38 -0.02 -6.77
N ALA A 258 -2.50 -0.61 -5.58
CA ALA A 258 -3.76 -0.74 -4.85
C ALA A 258 -4.21 0.52 -4.10
N LEU A 259 -3.27 1.34 -3.63
CA LEU A 259 -3.53 2.45 -2.73
C LEU A 259 -3.45 3.82 -3.41
N ALA A 260 -2.97 3.89 -4.66
CA ALA A 260 -2.90 5.14 -5.39
C ALA A 260 -4.28 5.82 -5.56
N PRO A 261 -4.34 7.16 -5.58
CA PRO A 261 -5.57 7.89 -5.88
C PRO A 261 -6.19 7.43 -7.21
N GLY A 262 -7.49 7.17 -7.22
CA GLY A 262 -8.22 6.70 -8.41
C GLY A 262 -7.99 5.22 -8.77
N ALA A 263 -7.16 4.48 -8.02
CA ALA A 263 -6.93 3.06 -8.26
C ALA A 263 -8.14 2.20 -7.83
N GLY A 264 -8.64 1.36 -8.73
CA GLY A 264 -9.63 0.33 -8.40
C GLY A 264 -10.92 0.89 -7.78
N ASP A 265 -11.45 0.18 -6.79
CA ASP A 265 -12.68 0.58 -6.09
C ASP A 265 -12.37 1.55 -4.95
N ALA A 266 -13.04 2.70 -4.90
CA ALA A 266 -12.78 3.72 -3.89
C ALA A 266 -13.12 3.26 -2.46
N THR A 267 -14.17 2.45 -2.30
CA THR A 267 -14.59 1.90 -1.00
C THR A 267 -13.55 0.89 -0.51
N LEU A 268 -13.14 -0.04 -1.38
CA LEU A 268 -12.11 -1.02 -1.02
C LEU A 268 -10.76 -0.35 -0.74
N ARG A 269 -10.40 0.69 -1.48
CA ARG A 269 -9.18 1.46 -1.24
C ARG A 269 -9.21 2.14 0.13
N ARG A 270 -10.31 2.82 0.47
CA ARG A 270 -10.52 3.44 1.79
C ARG A 270 -10.43 2.40 2.92
N ASP A 271 -11.14 1.29 2.78
CA ASP A 271 -11.17 0.24 3.80
C ASP A 271 -9.81 -0.45 3.96
N SER A 272 -9.04 -0.57 2.87
CA SER A 272 -7.64 -1.01 2.92
C SER A 272 -6.78 -0.05 3.74
N TRP A 273 -6.92 1.26 3.55
CA TRP A 273 -6.21 2.27 4.32
C TRP A 273 -6.58 2.24 5.81
N ILE A 274 -7.87 2.13 6.13
CA ILE A 274 -8.32 2.00 7.52
C ILE A 274 -7.68 0.78 8.18
N ASN A 275 -7.64 -0.37 7.49
CA ASN A 275 -6.99 -1.56 8.02
C ASN A 275 -5.48 -1.41 8.17
N ILE A 276 -4.80 -0.79 7.19
CA ILE A 276 -3.36 -0.51 7.27
C ILE A 276 -3.06 0.38 8.49
N ILE A 277 -3.75 1.51 8.62
CA ILE A 277 -3.54 2.46 9.72
C ILE A 277 -3.88 1.83 11.08
N SER A 278 -4.96 1.04 11.15
CA SER A 278 -5.37 0.41 12.41
C SER A 278 -4.36 -0.60 12.94
N ASN A 279 -3.56 -1.21 12.07
CA ASN A 279 -2.77 -2.39 12.41
C ASN A 279 -1.26 -2.17 12.33
N LEU A 280 -0.81 -1.16 11.58
CA LEU A 280 0.60 -0.81 11.49
C LEU A 280 0.99 0.17 12.59
N SER A 281 1.43 -0.34 13.73
CA SER A 281 2.01 0.47 14.82
C SER A 281 3.53 0.27 14.95
N ARG A 282 4.20 1.23 15.61
CA ARG A 282 5.63 1.16 15.99
C ARG A 282 6.01 -0.20 16.59
N LYS A 283 5.18 -0.74 17.49
CA LYS A 283 5.47 -1.97 18.25
C LYS A 283 5.46 -3.23 17.38
N ASN A 284 4.77 -3.19 16.24
CA ASN A 284 4.40 -4.41 15.52
C ASN A 284 4.98 -4.52 14.11
N PHE A 285 5.50 -3.47 13.45
CA PHE A 285 5.86 -3.57 12.00
C PHE A 285 7.11 -2.83 11.54
N TRP A 286 7.41 -1.68 12.12
CA TRP A 286 8.42 -0.76 11.58
C TRP A 286 9.89 -1.06 11.95
N PRO A 287 10.21 -1.70 13.10
CA PRO A 287 11.57 -2.13 13.39
C PRO A 287 12.18 -3.01 12.29
N SER A 288 11.38 -3.89 11.67
CA SER A 288 11.79 -4.81 10.60
C SER A 288 12.08 -4.16 9.24
N LEU A 289 11.33 -3.12 8.87
CA LEU A 289 11.58 -2.41 7.61
C LEU A 289 12.80 -1.47 7.68
N THR A 290 13.37 -1.31 8.87
CA THR A 290 14.47 -0.39 9.18
C THR A 290 15.69 -1.07 9.78
N SER A 291 15.58 -2.34 10.21
CA SER A 291 16.69 -3.18 10.65
C SER A 291 17.22 -4.02 9.49
N GLY A 292 18.47 -3.82 9.10
CA GLY A 292 19.22 -4.78 8.29
C GLY A 292 20.23 -5.53 9.15
N HIS A 293 20.36 -6.84 8.97
CA HIS A 293 21.47 -7.59 9.53
C HIS A 293 22.69 -7.53 8.59
N GLU A 294 23.67 -6.68 8.89
CA GLU A 294 25.04 -6.88 8.42
C GLU A 294 25.89 -7.44 9.57
N LYS A 295 26.44 -8.64 9.36
CA LYS A 295 27.51 -9.24 10.19
C LYS A 295 27.25 -9.33 11.70
N GLY A 296 26.03 -9.64 12.11
CA GLY A 296 25.73 -9.97 13.52
C GLY A 296 25.62 -8.77 14.47
N GLU A 297 25.65 -7.55 13.95
CA GLU A 297 25.31 -6.33 14.70
C GLU A 297 23.96 -5.78 14.21
N TRP A 298 23.15 -5.27 15.13
CA TRP A 298 21.91 -4.55 14.80
C TRP A 298 22.29 -3.16 14.29
N ILE A 299 22.26 -2.95 12.97
CA ILE A 299 22.51 -1.64 12.37
C ILE A 299 21.16 -0.95 12.12
N PHE A 300 20.87 0.10 12.90
CA PHE A 300 19.80 1.05 12.62
C PHE A 300 20.25 2.07 11.56
N ALA A 301 20.41 1.65 10.31
CA ALA A 301 20.52 2.46 9.08
C ALA A 301 20.88 1.52 7.91
N SER A 302 20.29 1.57 6.72
CA SER A 302 20.63 2.66 5.78
C SER A 302 19.87 2.63 4.43
N ALA A 303 18.92 1.72 4.18
CA ALA A 303 18.16 1.68 2.93
C ALA A 303 16.70 2.15 3.12
N PRO A 304 16.18 3.05 2.28
CA PRO A 304 14.81 3.53 2.41
C PRO A 304 13.81 2.43 2.00
N SER A 305 12.95 2.01 2.93
CA SER A 305 11.90 1.00 2.71
C SER A 305 10.99 1.39 1.54
N PRO A 306 10.94 0.63 0.43
CA PRO A 306 10.00 0.87 -0.67
C PRO A 306 8.54 0.85 -0.21
N VAL A 307 8.19 -0.02 0.75
CA VAL A 307 6.83 -0.08 1.32
C VAL A 307 6.51 1.21 2.07
N GLY A 308 7.41 1.66 2.95
CA GLY A 308 7.26 2.90 3.70
C GLY A 308 7.10 4.12 2.79
N GLN A 309 7.89 4.22 1.72
CA GLN A 309 7.79 5.30 0.74
C GLN A 309 6.45 5.33 0.01
N VAL A 310 5.93 4.16 -0.39
CA VAL A 310 4.63 4.05 -1.06
C VAL A 310 3.49 4.47 -0.12
N LEU A 311 3.54 4.03 1.14
CA LEU A 311 2.53 4.43 2.13
C LEU A 311 2.60 5.94 2.41
N ALA A 312 3.80 6.48 2.62
CA ALA A 312 4.02 7.92 2.82
C ALA A 312 3.54 8.78 1.63
N LYS A 313 3.77 8.30 0.39
CA LYS A 313 3.34 8.97 -0.85
C LYS A 313 1.82 9.11 -0.93
N HIS A 314 1.08 8.05 -0.58
CA HIS A 314 -0.35 7.96 -0.87
C HIS A 314 -1.27 8.28 0.31
N VAL A 315 -0.77 8.29 1.56
CA VAL A 315 -1.61 8.59 2.73
C VAL A 315 -2.20 10.00 2.70
N SER A 316 -1.52 10.95 2.06
CA SER A 316 -1.94 12.35 1.96
C SER A 316 -3.33 12.55 1.37
N GLN A 317 -3.81 11.62 0.53
CA GLN A 317 -5.16 11.67 -0.03
C GLN A 317 -6.27 11.58 1.03
N TYR A 318 -5.95 11.10 2.24
CA TYR A 318 -6.88 10.92 3.35
C TYR A 318 -6.59 11.84 4.55
N PHE A 319 -5.73 12.85 4.39
CA PHE A 319 -5.50 13.83 5.45
C PHE A 319 -6.78 14.52 5.94
N PRO A 320 -7.74 14.92 5.09
CA PRO A 320 -9.00 15.49 5.58
C PRO A 320 -9.74 14.54 6.56
N GLU A 321 -9.83 13.25 6.23
CA GLU A 321 -10.53 12.29 7.08
C GLU A 321 -9.74 11.94 8.34
N LEU A 322 -8.41 11.83 8.26
CA LEU A 322 -7.56 11.62 9.44
C LEU A 322 -7.63 12.82 10.40
N VAL A 323 -7.64 14.05 9.86
CA VAL A 323 -7.84 15.29 10.62
C VAL A 323 -9.18 15.29 11.33
N ALA A 324 -10.25 14.89 10.65
CA ALA A 324 -11.55 14.76 11.28
C ALA A 324 -11.53 13.74 12.43
N VAL A 325 -10.92 12.56 12.25
CA VAL A 325 -10.79 11.55 13.33
C VAL A 325 -10.04 12.12 14.52
N TRP A 326 -8.90 12.77 14.27
CA TRP A 326 -8.09 13.38 15.31
C TRP A 326 -8.84 14.46 16.09
N ASN A 327 -9.52 15.36 15.37
CA ASN A 327 -10.34 16.42 15.95
C ASN A 327 -11.49 15.86 16.79
N GLN A 328 -12.16 14.81 16.32
CA GLN A 328 -13.20 14.17 17.13
C GLN A 328 -12.64 13.60 18.44
N GLY A 329 -11.48 12.93 18.39
CA GLY A 329 -10.83 12.38 19.58
C GLY A 329 -10.43 13.44 20.62
N HIS A 330 -10.25 14.69 20.18
CA HIS A 330 -9.88 15.83 21.02
C HIS A 330 -11.05 16.79 21.29
N GLY A 331 -12.30 16.33 21.13
CA GLY A 331 -13.48 17.06 21.59
C GLY A 331 -13.90 18.26 20.73
N VAL A 332 -13.47 18.31 19.46
CA VAL A 332 -13.86 19.39 18.55
C VAL A 332 -15.34 19.25 18.18
N PRO A 333 -16.17 20.29 18.40
CA PRO A 333 -17.58 20.23 18.08
C PRO A 333 -17.82 20.19 16.56
N GLY A 334 -18.95 19.60 16.13
CA GLY A 334 -19.42 19.66 14.74
C GLY A 334 -18.75 18.67 13.76
N ILE A 335 -17.82 17.84 14.22
CA ILE A 335 -17.15 16.85 13.36
C ILE A 335 -18.07 15.66 13.07
N THR A 336 -18.32 15.39 11.79
CA THR A 336 -19.06 14.20 11.34
C THR A 336 -18.11 13.26 10.60
N LEU A 337 -17.86 12.08 11.18
CA LEU A 337 -17.07 11.04 10.53
C LEU A 337 -17.92 10.14 9.62
N GLY A 338 -17.37 9.83 8.45
CA GLY A 338 -17.86 8.72 7.63
C GLY A 338 -17.76 7.38 8.38
N GLU A 339 -18.69 6.46 8.11
CA GLU A 339 -18.86 5.20 8.87
C GLU A 339 -17.59 4.35 9.01
N GLY A 340 -16.75 4.30 7.98
CA GLY A 340 -15.48 3.54 8.01
C GLY A 340 -14.42 4.13 8.95
N TRP A 341 -14.33 5.46 9.02
CA TRP A 341 -13.27 6.18 9.75
C TRP A 341 -13.45 6.14 11.26
N LYS A 342 -14.67 5.89 11.75
CA LYS A 342 -15.00 5.73 13.18
C LYS A 342 -14.27 4.57 13.87
N LYS A 343 -13.61 3.69 13.09
CA LYS A 343 -12.80 2.57 13.62
C LYS A 343 -11.39 2.98 14.04
N LEU A 344 -10.94 4.15 13.58
CA LEU A 344 -9.66 4.74 13.94
C LEU A 344 -9.81 5.64 15.18
N ASP A 345 -8.70 5.79 15.89
CA ASP A 345 -8.51 6.68 17.03
C ASP A 345 -7.15 7.39 16.89
N SER A 346 -6.90 8.39 17.72
CA SER A 346 -5.65 9.17 17.69
C SER A 346 -4.42 8.30 17.94
N GLU A 347 -4.51 7.28 18.80
CA GLU A 347 -3.41 6.36 19.10
C GLU A 347 -2.97 5.56 17.87
N LYS A 348 -3.92 4.96 17.14
CA LYS A 348 -3.62 4.23 15.89
C LYS A 348 -2.97 5.14 14.84
N ILE A 349 -3.48 6.36 14.71
CA ILE A 349 -2.94 7.35 13.77
C ILE A 349 -1.51 7.71 14.15
N ALA A 350 -1.25 8.04 15.42
CA ALA A 350 0.09 8.34 15.92
C ALA A 350 1.06 7.16 15.70
N GLY A 351 0.64 5.94 16.03
CA GLY A 351 1.44 4.72 15.83
C GLY A 351 1.79 4.45 14.36
N PHE A 352 0.87 4.74 13.43
CA PHE A 352 1.11 4.64 12.00
C PHE A 352 2.11 5.69 11.51
N PHE A 353 1.92 6.97 11.87
CA PHE A 353 2.84 8.04 11.47
C PHE A 353 4.23 7.86 12.07
N GLY A 354 4.36 7.42 13.32
CA GLY A 354 5.67 7.15 13.92
C GLY A 354 6.41 6.02 13.25
N GLY A 355 5.67 5.01 12.81
CA GLY A 355 6.18 3.98 11.93
C GLY A 355 6.78 4.49 10.63
N LEU A 356 6.02 5.34 9.92
CA LEU A 356 6.51 5.96 8.69
C LEU A 356 7.73 6.84 8.94
N LEU A 357 7.70 7.69 9.97
CA LEU A 357 8.73 8.68 10.25
C LEU A 357 10.07 8.04 10.67
N ARG A 358 10.05 6.81 11.19
CA ARG A 358 11.26 6.00 11.41
C ARG A 358 11.93 5.55 10.11
N GLY A 359 11.17 5.39 9.03
CA GLY A 359 11.68 4.92 7.75
C GLY A 359 12.48 5.98 6.99
N HIS A 360 13.70 5.65 6.57
CA HIS A 360 14.43 6.52 5.64
C HIS A 360 13.62 6.71 4.33
N GLY A 361 13.57 7.94 3.82
CA GLY A 361 12.90 8.27 2.55
C GLY A 361 11.38 8.53 2.62
N THR A 362 10.73 8.36 3.77
CA THR A 362 9.28 8.63 3.94
C THR A 362 8.97 10.11 4.18
N LEU A 363 9.90 10.84 4.82
CA LEU A 363 9.72 12.23 5.23
C LEU A 363 9.43 13.17 4.05
N GLY A 364 10.14 13.01 2.93
CA GLY A 364 9.95 13.85 1.73
C GLY A 364 8.54 13.75 1.14
N PRO A 365 8.03 12.54 0.85
CA PRO A 365 6.64 12.34 0.43
C PRO A 365 5.62 12.87 1.45
N LEU A 366 5.85 12.65 2.74
CA LEU A 366 4.95 13.14 3.79
C LEU A 366 4.90 14.68 3.85
N LYS A 367 6.07 15.35 3.81
CA LYS A 367 6.16 16.83 3.76
C LYS A 367 5.46 17.39 2.53
N THR A 368 5.64 16.75 1.37
CA THR A 368 4.94 17.14 0.12
C THR A 368 3.42 17.05 0.30
N GLY A 369 2.93 15.96 0.87
CA GLY A 369 1.51 15.76 1.16
C GLY A 369 0.97 16.80 2.14
N TYR A 370 1.72 17.07 3.22
CA TYR A 370 1.37 18.05 4.24
C TYR A 370 1.25 19.45 3.64
N GLY A 371 2.26 19.85 2.87
CA GLY A 371 2.26 21.12 2.17
C GLY A 371 1.11 21.27 1.19
N LYS A 372 0.76 20.22 0.44
CA LYS A 372 -0.41 20.23 -0.45
C LYS A 372 -1.71 20.40 0.32
N PHE A 373 -1.89 19.67 1.43
CA PHE A 373 -3.07 19.80 2.27
C PHE A 373 -3.24 21.22 2.82
N LEU A 374 -2.16 21.86 3.29
CA LEU A 374 -2.21 23.25 3.74
C LEU A 374 -2.59 24.23 2.62
N LEU A 375 -2.13 23.99 1.40
CA LEU A 375 -2.54 24.79 0.23
C LEU A 375 -4.04 24.59 -0.08
N ASP A 376 -4.51 23.35 -0.05
CA ASP A 376 -5.90 23.00 -0.33
C ASP A 376 -6.88 23.54 0.74
N LEU A 377 -6.43 23.70 2.00
CA LEU A 377 -7.22 24.34 3.07
C LEU A 377 -7.54 25.81 2.76
N ASP A 378 -6.68 26.50 2.02
CA ASP A 378 -6.93 27.88 1.61
C ASP A 378 -7.23 28.83 2.78
N LEU A 379 -6.43 28.75 3.85
CA LEU A 379 -6.40 29.59 5.07
C LEU A 379 -6.44 31.13 4.85
N GLY A 380 -6.46 31.65 3.62
CA GLY A 380 -6.27 33.08 3.32
C GLY A 380 -7.22 33.68 2.29
N LYS A 381 -7.91 32.85 1.48
CA LYS A 381 -8.76 33.30 0.37
C LYS A 381 -9.88 34.27 0.75
N ASP A 382 -10.39 34.20 1.97
CA ASP A 382 -11.54 35.02 2.39
C ASP A 382 -11.14 36.25 3.22
N HIS A 383 -9.83 36.56 3.32
CA HIS A 383 -9.32 37.69 4.11
C HIS A 383 -9.98 37.80 5.49
N PRO A 384 -9.82 36.80 6.38
CA PRO A 384 -10.57 36.70 7.64
C PRO A 384 -10.37 37.88 8.59
N PHE A 385 -9.32 38.66 8.37
CA PHE A 385 -9.01 39.87 9.13
C PHE A 385 -8.95 41.11 8.21
N GLY A 386 -9.65 41.09 7.07
CA GLY A 386 -9.69 42.16 6.09
C GLY A 386 -10.89 43.10 6.22
N ASP A 387 -11.08 43.94 5.20
CA ASP A 387 -12.10 45.00 5.14
C ASP A 387 -13.47 44.47 4.70
N ALA A 388 -13.95 43.41 5.35
CA ALA A 388 -15.32 42.95 5.17
C ALA A 388 -16.32 44.08 5.46
N SER A 389 -17.39 44.16 4.68
CA SER A 389 -18.35 45.27 4.71
C SER A 389 -19.15 45.39 6.02
N THR A 390 -19.17 44.32 6.84
CA THR A 390 -19.87 44.27 8.13
C THR A 390 -19.12 43.35 9.10
N GLU A 391 -19.30 43.59 10.41
CA GLU A 391 -18.70 42.75 11.46
C GLU A 391 -19.24 41.31 11.43
N SER A 392 -20.49 41.09 11.01
CA SER A 392 -21.05 39.74 10.88
C SER A 392 -20.37 38.92 9.79
N VAL A 393 -20.05 39.55 8.65
CA VAL A 393 -19.31 38.88 7.56
C VAL A 393 -17.87 38.61 8.00
N ARG A 394 -17.25 39.55 8.72
CA ARG A 394 -15.90 39.35 9.29
C ARG A 394 -15.88 38.19 10.29
N ALA A 395 -16.87 38.11 11.17
CA ALA A 395 -17.00 37.02 12.14
C ALA A 395 -17.14 35.65 11.44
N GLU A 396 -17.96 35.56 10.40
CA GLU A 396 -18.11 34.32 9.61
C GLU A 396 -16.79 33.91 8.93
N GLN A 397 -16.07 34.87 8.33
CA GLN A 397 -14.77 34.59 7.72
C GLN A 397 -13.71 34.15 8.75
N ARG A 398 -13.74 34.72 9.96
CA ARG A 398 -12.88 34.30 11.08
C ARG A 398 -13.19 32.89 11.55
N GLU A 399 -14.46 32.54 11.70
CA GLU A 399 -14.87 31.17 12.07
C GLU A 399 -14.39 30.13 11.04
N ILE A 400 -14.52 30.43 9.74
CA ILE A 400 -13.99 29.58 8.67
C ILE A 400 -12.46 29.45 8.78
N PHE A 401 -11.77 30.56 9.02
CA PHE A 401 -10.32 30.57 9.23
C PHE A 401 -9.92 29.73 10.44
N TYR A 402 -10.58 29.89 11.58
CA TYR A 402 -10.29 29.14 12.80
C TYR A 402 -10.53 27.64 12.59
N GLY A 403 -11.60 27.25 11.90
CA GLY A 403 -11.84 25.85 11.53
C GLY A 403 -10.73 25.25 10.67
N LYS A 404 -10.25 25.99 9.67
CA LYS A 404 -9.12 25.55 8.83
C LYS A 404 -7.80 25.50 9.62
N ALA A 405 -7.57 26.44 10.54
CA ALA A 405 -6.38 26.46 11.38
C ALA A 405 -6.38 25.28 12.37
N VAL A 406 -7.57 24.90 12.88
CA VAL A 406 -7.78 23.66 13.64
C VAL A 406 -7.38 22.43 12.82
N ASP A 407 -7.78 22.36 11.56
CA ASP A 407 -7.46 21.23 10.68
C ASP A 407 -5.97 21.13 10.38
N ALA A 408 -5.31 22.27 10.14
CA ALA A 408 -3.85 22.35 9.99
C ALA A 408 -3.12 21.91 11.26
N GLY A 409 -3.56 22.41 12.43
CA GLY A 409 -3.01 22.04 13.73
C GLY A 409 -3.16 20.55 14.03
N ALA A 410 -4.33 19.97 13.74
CA ALA A 410 -4.57 18.53 13.91
C ALA A 410 -3.62 17.67 13.08
N LEU A 411 -3.37 18.05 11.82
CA LEU A 411 -2.40 17.33 11.00
C LEU A 411 -0.99 17.44 11.60
N ALA A 412 -0.56 18.63 12.03
CA ALA A 412 0.74 18.80 12.70
C ALA A 412 0.84 17.93 13.96
N SER A 413 -0.21 17.92 14.79
CA SER A 413 -0.33 17.08 15.99
C SER A 413 -0.16 15.59 15.70
N MET A 414 -0.72 15.06 14.60
CA MET A 414 -0.52 13.66 14.20
C MET A 414 0.95 13.36 13.89
N PHE A 415 1.63 14.27 13.18
CA PHE A 415 3.03 14.11 12.85
C PHE A 415 3.92 14.17 14.10
N PHE A 416 3.67 15.10 15.03
CA PHE A 416 4.42 15.19 16.28
C PHE A 416 4.20 13.97 17.17
N SER A 417 2.95 13.51 17.30
CA SER A 417 2.62 12.27 18.01
C SER A 417 3.29 11.06 17.35
N GLY A 418 3.40 11.06 16.02
CA GLY A 418 4.19 10.08 15.29
C GLY A 418 5.69 10.16 15.60
N LEU A 419 6.29 11.35 15.65
CA LEU A 419 7.71 11.51 16.00
C LEU A 419 8.02 10.96 17.39
N HIS A 420 7.11 11.15 18.35
CA HIS A 420 7.21 10.51 19.66
C HIS A 420 7.30 8.97 19.53
N GLU A 421 6.49 8.39 18.65
CA GLU A 421 6.50 6.97 18.35
C GLU A 421 7.68 6.51 17.44
N ALA A 422 8.52 7.39 16.91
CA ALA A 422 9.51 7.02 15.89
C ALA A 422 10.87 6.52 16.44
N ASP A 423 11.17 6.71 17.73
CA ASP A 423 12.46 6.36 18.37
C ASP A 423 13.71 6.92 17.66
N LEU A 424 13.59 8.15 17.17
CA LEU A 424 14.67 8.83 16.45
C LEU A 424 15.64 9.52 17.42
N SER A 425 16.86 9.80 16.95
CA SER A 425 17.81 10.61 17.72
C SER A 425 17.22 12.00 18.01
N ALA A 426 17.62 12.58 19.14
CA ALA A 426 17.24 13.92 19.55
C ALA A 426 17.33 14.95 18.42
N GLU A 427 18.47 14.97 17.73
CA GLU A 427 18.76 15.89 16.63
C GLU A 427 17.85 15.65 15.41
N ALA A 428 17.58 14.40 15.05
CA ALA A 428 16.68 14.06 13.94
C ALA A 428 15.22 14.43 14.25
N VAL A 429 14.76 14.19 15.48
CA VAL A 429 13.45 14.66 15.95
C VAL A 429 13.38 16.18 15.86
N ASN A 430 14.38 16.87 16.40
CA ASN A 430 14.42 18.34 16.45
C ASN A 430 14.41 18.96 15.04
N GLY A 431 15.17 18.41 14.10
CA GLY A 431 15.18 18.85 12.71
C GLY A 431 13.84 18.64 11.99
N ILE A 432 13.18 17.49 12.21
CA ILE A 432 11.86 17.23 11.62
C ILE A 432 10.80 18.13 12.27
N ILE A 433 10.85 18.30 13.58
CA ILE A 433 9.96 19.18 14.34
C ILE A 433 10.06 20.60 13.80
N ALA A 434 11.28 21.15 13.69
CA ALA A 434 11.52 22.48 13.16
C ALA A 434 11.00 22.62 11.73
N ASP A 435 11.27 21.63 10.87
CA ASP A 435 10.79 21.68 9.49
C ASP A 435 9.25 21.62 9.38
N LEU A 436 8.57 20.80 10.20
CA LEU A 436 7.09 20.71 10.21
C LEU A 436 6.44 21.99 10.76
N PHE A 437 7.04 22.60 11.78
CA PHE A 437 6.57 23.87 12.35
C PHE A 437 6.72 25.05 11.40
N LEU A 438 7.70 25.00 10.49
CA LEU A 438 7.92 26.05 9.49
C LEU A 438 6.98 25.95 8.28
N LEU A 439 6.38 24.79 8.00
CA LEU A 439 5.51 24.60 6.83
C LEU A 439 4.25 25.50 6.83
N PRO A 440 3.51 25.69 7.95
CA PRO A 440 2.43 26.68 8.02
C PRO A 440 2.91 28.12 7.82
N VAL A 441 4.09 28.47 8.35
CA VAL A 441 4.69 29.81 8.20
C VAL A 441 5.07 30.06 6.75
N ASP A 442 5.72 29.10 6.10
CA ASP A 442 6.07 29.15 4.69
C ASP A 442 4.84 29.27 3.78
N ALA A 443 3.75 28.56 4.11
CA ALA A 443 2.49 28.65 3.38
C ALA A 443 1.85 30.05 3.52
N LEU A 444 1.91 30.65 4.71
CA LEU A 444 1.39 32.00 4.96
C LEU A 444 2.24 33.09 4.29
N ILE A 445 3.58 32.97 4.34
CA ILE A 445 4.50 33.89 3.67
C ILE A 445 4.31 33.81 2.15
N GLY A 446 4.29 32.60 1.59
CA GLY A 446 4.17 32.38 0.16
C GLY A 446 2.84 32.84 -0.44
N TRP A 447 1.78 32.95 0.36
CA TRP A 447 0.53 33.59 -0.03
C TRP A 447 0.55 35.09 0.09
N GLY A 448 1.14 35.64 1.15
CA GLY A 448 1.33 37.09 1.26
C GLY A 448 2.04 37.64 0.03
N THR A 449 3.16 37.02 -0.35
CA THR A 449 4.03 37.50 -1.44
C THR A 449 3.51 37.20 -2.85
N GLY A 450 2.44 36.42 -3.02
CA GLY A 450 1.92 36.01 -4.33
C GLY A 450 2.84 35.06 -5.12
N GLU A 451 3.98 34.63 -4.57
CA GLU A 451 4.96 33.78 -5.25
C GLU A 451 4.53 32.30 -5.36
N MET A 452 3.53 31.85 -4.60
CA MET A 452 3.09 30.43 -4.62
C MET A 452 2.26 30.02 -5.85
N ILE A 453 1.96 30.92 -6.78
CA ILE A 453 1.20 30.56 -7.99
C ILE A 453 2.16 30.22 -9.15
N SER A 454 2.97 29.18 -8.99
CA SER A 454 3.42 28.43 -10.17
C SER A 454 3.49 26.91 -9.89
N LYS A 455 2.50 26.19 -10.43
CA LYS A 455 2.54 24.75 -10.74
C LYS A 455 2.49 23.72 -9.60
N GLY A 456 1.96 24.04 -8.42
CA GLY A 456 1.53 23.01 -7.44
C GLY A 456 2.64 22.07 -6.95
N VAL A 457 3.88 22.54 -7.00
CA VAL A 457 5.06 21.86 -6.44
C VAL A 457 5.64 22.82 -5.42
N TRP A 458 5.91 22.33 -4.20
CA TRP A 458 6.89 22.97 -3.32
C TRP A 458 8.20 23.00 -4.10
N MET A 459 8.51 24.12 -4.76
CA MET A 459 9.83 24.28 -5.35
C MET A 459 10.81 24.17 -4.19
N GLY A 460 11.57 23.06 -4.18
CA GLY A 460 12.75 22.95 -3.34
C GLY A 460 13.56 24.21 -3.53
N ALA A 461 13.77 24.93 -2.44
CA ALA A 461 14.42 26.23 -2.41
C ALA A 461 13.77 27.28 -3.34
N SER A 462 13.01 28.20 -2.74
CA SER A 462 13.10 29.61 -3.11
C SER A 462 14.53 30.10 -2.79
N THR A 463 15.53 29.61 -3.54
CA THR A 463 16.85 30.20 -3.58
C THR A 463 16.70 31.63 -4.12
N GLY A 464 16.72 32.61 -3.22
CA GLY A 464 17.41 33.85 -3.54
C GLY A 464 16.75 35.16 -3.15
N LYS A 465 15.46 35.26 -2.79
CA LYS A 465 14.87 36.56 -2.41
C LYS A 465 13.81 36.57 -1.29
N THR A 466 13.13 35.47 -1.02
CA THR A 466 12.20 35.34 0.11
C THR A 466 12.77 34.59 1.31
N ALA A 467 13.96 33.98 1.18
CA ALA A 467 14.65 33.28 2.27
C ALA A 467 15.22 34.22 3.37
N ASP A 468 15.40 35.50 3.05
CA ASP A 468 15.75 36.57 4.02
C ASP A 468 14.52 37.33 4.53
N ALA A 469 13.31 36.99 4.06
CA ALA A 469 12.09 37.63 4.54
C ALA A 469 11.72 37.04 5.92
N ALA A 470 12.22 37.70 6.97
CA ALA A 470 11.79 37.61 8.37
C ALA A 470 12.06 36.26 9.09
N GLY A 471 13.34 36.00 9.44
CA GLY A 471 13.66 35.20 10.62
C GLY A 471 13.40 33.69 10.52
N LYS A 472 13.29 33.10 9.33
CA LYS A 472 13.09 31.64 9.16
C LYS A 472 14.27 30.81 9.69
N ASN A 473 15.49 31.21 9.36
CA ASN A 473 16.69 30.57 9.89
C ASN A 473 16.82 30.85 11.39
N ASP A 474 16.52 32.07 11.83
CA ASP A 474 16.49 32.42 13.26
C ASP A 474 15.45 31.58 14.03
N LEU A 475 14.28 31.31 13.45
CA LEU A 475 13.24 30.48 14.08
C LEU A 475 13.64 29.01 14.12
N LYS A 476 14.25 28.52 13.02
CA LYS A 476 14.80 27.17 12.99
C LYS A 476 15.90 27.00 14.04
N ASP A 477 16.77 27.98 14.18
CA ASP A 477 17.86 27.99 15.13
C ASP A 477 17.33 28.13 16.56
N VAL A 478 16.33 28.97 16.83
CA VAL A 478 15.66 29.11 18.13
C VAL A 478 14.98 27.81 18.55
N VAL A 479 14.20 27.19 17.66
CA VAL A 479 13.54 25.89 17.92
C VAL A 479 14.58 24.79 18.14
N THR A 480 15.64 24.77 17.33
CA THR A 480 16.73 23.79 17.45
C THR A 480 17.52 23.99 18.75
N ASP A 481 17.84 25.24 19.13
CA ASP A 481 18.54 25.59 20.37
C ASP A 481 17.73 25.25 21.62
N LEU A 482 16.42 25.53 21.63
CA LEU A 482 15.52 25.18 22.73
C LEU A 482 15.44 23.66 22.89
N LEU A 483 15.30 22.93 21.79
CA LEU A 483 15.21 21.48 21.81
C LEU A 483 16.56 20.78 22.10
N ASN A 484 17.70 21.46 21.90
CA ASN A 484 19.05 20.93 22.16
C ASN A 484 19.55 21.18 23.60
N LYS A 485 18.98 22.15 24.35
CA LYS A 485 19.52 22.61 25.65
C LYS A 485 19.18 21.74 26.87
N GLY A 486 18.40 20.67 26.75
CA GLY A 486 18.33 19.59 27.75
C GLY A 486 18.08 19.97 29.24
N GLY A 487 17.30 21.02 29.52
CA GLY A 487 16.88 21.45 30.87
C GLY A 487 15.48 22.06 30.84
N PRO A 488 14.77 22.20 31.99
CA PRO A 488 13.31 22.19 32.08
C PRO A 488 12.71 23.51 31.59
N GLY A 489 12.55 23.65 30.29
CA GLY A 489 11.44 24.42 29.74
C GLY A 489 10.23 23.51 29.70
N GLU A 490 9.12 23.94 30.27
CA GLU A 490 7.86 23.20 30.12
C GLU A 490 7.47 23.21 28.62
N ALA A 491 6.65 22.24 28.19
CA ALA A 491 6.16 22.22 26.81
C ALA A 491 5.49 23.55 26.39
N SER A 492 4.92 24.24 27.39
CA SER A 492 4.37 25.59 27.33
C SER A 492 5.42 26.63 26.92
N ASP A 493 6.66 26.59 27.41
CA ASP A 493 7.70 27.57 27.06
C ASP A 493 8.11 27.50 25.59
N LEU A 494 8.23 26.28 25.04
CA LEU A 494 8.48 26.09 23.61
C LEU A 494 7.29 26.58 22.79
N LEU A 495 6.08 26.32 23.28
CA LEU A 495 4.86 26.71 22.61
C LEU A 495 4.66 28.24 22.62
N ASP A 496 4.98 28.92 23.71
CA ASP A 496 4.99 30.38 23.83
C ASP A 496 5.86 31.00 22.73
N VAL A 497 7.11 30.56 22.64
CA VAL A 497 8.05 31.06 21.64
C VAL A 497 7.58 30.78 20.22
N LEU A 498 7.03 29.59 19.98
CA LEU A 498 6.51 29.19 18.67
C LEU A 498 5.29 30.02 18.26
N VAL A 499 4.29 30.10 19.12
CA VAL A 499 3.03 30.82 18.86
C VAL A 499 3.31 32.31 18.68
N ASP A 500 4.13 32.91 19.53
CA ASP A 500 4.48 34.33 19.43
C ASP A 500 5.25 34.63 18.15
N SER A 501 6.14 33.74 17.72
CA SER A 501 6.88 33.92 16.47
C SER A 501 5.99 33.77 15.24
N GLN A 502 5.07 32.78 15.23
CA GLN A 502 4.10 32.60 14.14
C GLN A 502 3.16 33.79 14.02
N LEU A 503 2.69 34.33 15.15
CA LEU A 503 1.85 35.54 15.18
C LEU A 503 2.63 36.80 14.76
N THR A 504 3.91 36.88 15.13
CA THR A 504 4.79 37.99 14.72
C THR A 504 4.99 37.97 13.21
N VAL A 505 5.34 36.83 12.62
CA VAL A 505 5.50 36.68 11.17
C VAL A 505 4.19 36.96 10.44
N PHE A 506 3.06 36.49 10.98
CA PHE A 506 1.75 36.78 10.43
C PHE A 506 1.44 38.28 10.43
N ASN A 507 1.69 38.98 11.54
CA ASN A 507 1.51 40.44 11.63
C ASN A 507 2.45 41.22 10.71
N VAL A 508 3.73 40.82 10.62
CA VAL A 508 4.71 41.43 9.70
C VAL A 508 4.25 41.25 8.25
N SER A 509 3.78 40.05 7.89
CA SER A 509 3.23 39.78 6.57
C SER A 509 2.01 40.67 6.28
N ARG A 510 1.08 40.81 7.23
CA ARG A 510 -0.09 41.72 7.06
C ARG A 510 0.33 43.16 6.79
N GLN A 511 1.28 43.68 7.58
CA GLN A 511 1.78 45.04 7.44
C GLN A 511 2.47 45.26 6.08
N ALA A 512 3.29 44.30 5.64
CA ALA A 512 3.96 44.34 4.34
C ALA A 512 2.97 44.39 3.16
N HIS A 513 1.75 43.90 3.34
CA HIS A 513 0.68 43.89 2.34
C HIS A 513 -0.40 44.96 2.58
N GLY A 514 -0.10 45.98 3.40
CA GLY A 514 -0.98 47.13 3.62
C GLY A 514 -2.24 46.80 4.45
N GLN A 515 -2.28 45.66 5.14
CA GLN A 515 -3.38 45.27 6.01
C GLN A 515 -3.14 45.76 7.45
N MET A 516 -4.24 46.04 8.17
CA MET A 516 -4.14 46.44 9.57
C MET A 516 -3.56 45.30 10.44
N PRO A 517 -2.77 45.63 11.48
CA PRO A 517 -2.32 44.64 12.46
C PRO A 517 -3.53 43.97 13.13
N LEU A 518 -3.35 42.74 13.60
CA LEU A 518 -4.38 42.04 14.35
C LEU A 518 -4.76 42.79 15.62
N GLY A 519 -6.04 42.81 15.97
CA GLY A 519 -6.50 43.33 17.26
C GLY A 519 -6.23 42.33 18.39
N ASP A 520 -6.19 42.83 19.63
CA ASP A 520 -5.90 42.03 20.83
C ASP A 520 -6.86 40.84 21.05
N SER A 521 -8.10 40.95 20.57
CA SER A 521 -9.07 39.84 20.62
C SER A 521 -8.70 38.73 19.65
N ASP A 522 -8.30 39.08 18.43
CA ASP A 522 -7.93 38.12 17.39
C ASP A 522 -6.61 37.43 17.74
N LEU A 523 -5.66 38.18 18.30
CA LEU A 523 -4.41 37.65 18.83
C LEU A 523 -4.66 36.63 19.94
N ARG A 524 -5.53 36.93 20.91
CA ARG A 524 -5.87 35.98 21.98
C ARG A 524 -6.54 34.72 21.45
N GLN A 525 -7.52 34.84 20.57
CA GLN A 525 -8.18 33.67 19.99
C GLN A 525 -7.22 32.79 19.17
N LEU A 526 -6.31 33.39 18.41
CA LEU A 526 -5.27 32.64 17.70
C LEU A 526 -4.32 31.93 18.67
N LYS A 527 -3.87 32.62 19.72
CA LYS A 527 -3.07 32.01 20.77
C LYS A 527 -3.79 30.80 21.35
N ASP A 528 -4.99 30.99 21.92
CA ASP A 528 -5.77 29.94 22.57
C ASP A 528 -5.98 28.73 21.64
N LEU A 529 -6.18 28.98 20.34
CA LEU A 529 -6.32 27.93 19.32
C LEU A 529 -5.05 27.09 19.16
N PHE A 530 -3.88 27.73 19.08
CA PHE A 530 -2.60 27.04 18.96
C PHE A 530 -2.22 26.33 20.26
N TYR A 531 -2.43 26.97 21.42
CA TYR A 531 -2.17 26.38 22.74
C TYR A 531 -2.98 25.10 22.94
N GLY A 532 -4.31 25.17 22.81
CA GLY A 532 -5.18 24.01 23.05
C GLY A 532 -4.95 22.80 22.13
N ARG A 533 -4.08 22.90 21.11
CA ARG A 533 -3.82 21.85 20.12
C ARG A 533 -2.41 21.31 20.13
N LEU A 534 -1.43 22.20 20.23
CA LEU A 534 -0.03 21.84 20.19
C LEU A 534 0.48 21.52 21.59
N GLU A 535 -0.05 22.17 22.64
CA GLU A 535 0.40 21.98 24.03
C GLU A 535 0.26 20.53 24.49
N PRO A 536 -0.91 19.86 24.38
CA PRO A 536 -1.05 18.49 24.89
C PRO A 536 -0.13 17.51 24.17
N VAL A 537 0.08 17.73 22.87
CA VAL A 537 0.92 16.86 22.02
C VAL A 537 2.40 17.05 22.32
N LEU A 538 2.83 18.31 22.51
CA LEU A 538 4.20 18.62 22.91
C LEU A 538 4.45 18.12 24.33
N GLU A 539 3.53 18.31 25.27
CA GLU A 539 3.61 17.77 26.62
C GLU A 539 3.77 16.25 26.64
N ASP A 540 2.93 15.52 25.92
CA ASP A 540 3.03 14.06 25.84
C ASP A 540 4.37 13.63 25.22
N ALA A 541 4.85 14.34 24.21
CA ALA A 541 6.15 14.09 23.59
C ALA A 541 7.33 14.36 24.55
N PHE A 542 7.26 15.40 25.38
CA PHE A 542 8.30 15.73 26.37
C PHE A 542 8.28 14.77 27.58
N LYS A 543 7.09 14.47 28.13
CA LYS A 543 6.89 13.52 29.25
C LYS A 543 7.47 12.15 28.96
N ALA A 544 7.20 11.63 27.77
CA ALA A 544 7.67 10.30 27.39
C ALA A 544 9.16 10.26 27.01
N ARG A 545 9.81 11.42 26.87
CA ARG A 545 11.27 11.58 26.73
C ARG A 545 11.97 11.73 28.09
N GLY A 546 11.23 11.62 29.20
CA GLY A 546 11.73 11.75 30.56
C GLY A 546 11.83 13.20 31.06
N GLY A 547 11.15 14.14 30.41
CA GLY A 547 11.06 15.55 30.77
C GLY A 547 9.78 15.90 31.49
#